data_AF-A0A2H5WLR8-F1
#
_entry.id   AF-A0A2H5WLR8-F1
#
_cell.length_a   1.000
_cell.length_b   1.000
_cell.length_c   1.000
_cell.angle_alpha   90.00
_cell.angle_beta   90.00
_cell.angle_gamma   90.00
#
_symmetry.space_group_name_H-M   'P 1'
#
loop_
_entity.id
_entity.type
_entity.pdbx_description
1 polymer ?
#
loop_
_entity_poly.entity_id
_entity_poly.type
_entity_poly.pdbx_seq_one_letter_code
_entity_poly.pdbx_strand_id
1 'polypeptide(L)'
;MPAQVSSGAPARLGTRLCFLFYARPVFRAWEIFCNHLARLLIHKERRALPQFQKEWAQLNLRRMEIQRELGRISRSHAHVCAQCGHCCQGTRERDAFLDRILQDPSTPHLRARRREGEMIALVQARAEKRLLHTEAPPAPNACNELTCRGCRIPNELRPMQCLAYFCGAAVRALSQQECEEGIRLIRQLMRLQWDAVKLAWRTRIGYGEKR
;
A
#
# COMPACT_ATOMS: atom_id res chain seq x y z
N MET A 1 -1.14 -26.32 -0.62
CA MET A 1 -2.53 -26.24 -1.14
C MET A 1 -2.48 -25.60 -2.51
N PRO A 2 -2.95 -26.25 -3.57
CA PRO A 2 -3.05 -25.60 -4.88
C PRO A 2 -4.06 -24.46 -4.77
N ALA A 3 -3.67 -23.27 -5.24
CA ALA A 3 -4.59 -22.14 -5.33
C ALA A 3 -5.76 -22.56 -6.23
N GLN A 4 -6.98 -22.53 -5.70
CA GLN A 4 -8.19 -22.67 -6.52
C GLN A 4 -8.12 -21.58 -7.59
N VAL A 5 -7.90 -22.01 -8.83
CA VAL A 5 -7.99 -21.13 -10.00
C VAL A 5 -9.46 -20.73 -10.08
N SER A 6 -9.76 -19.50 -9.67
CA SER A 6 -11.10 -18.93 -9.77
C SER A 6 -11.56 -19.06 -11.21
N SER A 7 -12.59 -19.87 -11.44
CA SER A 7 -13.19 -20.15 -12.75
C SER A 7 -14.05 -18.97 -13.25
N GLY A 8 -13.51 -17.75 -13.15
CA GLY A 8 -14.15 -16.54 -13.63
C GLY A 8 -13.87 -16.32 -15.11
N ALA A 9 -14.86 -15.80 -15.85
CA ALA A 9 -14.66 -15.39 -17.22
C ALA A 9 -13.49 -14.38 -17.31
N PRO A 10 -12.63 -14.49 -18.35
CA PRO A 10 -11.53 -13.54 -18.53
C PRO A 10 -12.09 -12.11 -18.64
N ALA A 11 -11.39 -11.16 -18.02
CA ALA A 11 -11.84 -9.77 -18.06
C ALA A 11 -11.89 -9.20 -19.48
N ARG A 12 -12.95 -8.44 -19.76
CA ARG A 12 -13.10 -7.66 -21.01
C ARG A 12 -11.93 -6.69 -21.14
N LEU A 13 -11.48 -6.45 -22.37
CA LEU A 13 -10.34 -5.57 -22.65
C LEU A 13 -10.52 -4.18 -22.02
N GLY A 14 -11.71 -3.59 -22.15
CA GLY A 14 -12.02 -2.29 -21.54
C GLY A 14 -11.86 -2.27 -20.02
N THR A 15 -12.33 -3.32 -19.33
CA THR A 15 -12.20 -3.44 -17.87
C THR A 15 -10.74 -3.61 -17.45
N ARG A 16 -9.96 -4.40 -18.19
CA ARG A 16 -8.50 -4.55 -17.95
C ARG A 16 -7.76 -3.23 -18.11
N LEU A 17 -8.05 -2.48 -19.17
CA LEU A 17 -7.45 -1.16 -19.41
C LEU A 17 -7.84 -0.17 -18.30
N CYS A 18 -9.11 -0.16 -17.90
CA CYS A 18 -9.59 0.67 -16.79
C CYS A 18 -8.87 0.31 -15.48
N PHE A 19 -8.77 -0.98 -15.14
CA PHE A 19 -8.04 -1.43 -13.95
C PHE A 19 -6.57 -1.01 -14.01
N LEU A 20 -5.87 -1.22 -15.13
CA LEU A 20 -4.47 -0.77 -15.31
C LEU A 20 -4.32 0.74 -15.15
N PHE A 21 -5.26 1.51 -15.69
CA PHE A 21 -5.27 2.97 -15.59
C PHE A 21 -5.43 3.44 -14.13
N TYR A 22 -6.34 2.83 -13.38
CA TYR A 22 -6.47 3.09 -11.95
C TYR A 22 -5.24 2.65 -11.16
N ALA A 23 -4.76 1.42 -11.37
CA ALA A 23 -3.66 0.79 -10.63
C ALA A 23 -2.30 1.49 -10.84
N ARG A 24 -2.08 2.12 -12.01
CA ARG A 24 -0.78 2.70 -12.37
C ARG A 24 -0.79 4.23 -12.42
N PRO A 25 -1.19 4.90 -13.51
CA PRO A 25 -1.03 6.34 -13.63
C PRO A 25 -1.89 7.10 -12.60
N VAL A 26 -3.16 6.71 -12.41
CA VAL A 26 -4.07 7.44 -11.51
C VAL A 26 -3.66 7.28 -10.06
N PHE A 27 -3.48 6.04 -9.58
CA PHE A 27 -3.08 5.80 -8.20
C PHE A 27 -1.73 6.47 -7.91
N ARG A 28 -0.77 6.41 -8.83
CA ARG A 28 0.54 7.02 -8.63
C ARG A 28 0.47 8.55 -8.53
N ALA A 29 -0.24 9.21 -9.45
CA ALA A 29 -0.41 10.66 -9.41
C ALA A 29 -1.13 11.10 -8.12
N TRP A 30 -2.17 10.37 -7.73
CA TRP A 30 -2.94 10.63 -6.52
C TRP A 30 -2.12 10.42 -5.25
N GLU A 31 -1.36 9.33 -5.18
CA GLU A 31 -0.43 9.04 -4.08
C GLU A 31 0.59 10.17 -3.92
N ILE A 32 1.25 10.60 -5.01
CA ILE A 32 2.21 11.71 -4.98
C ILE A 32 1.54 12.97 -4.42
N PHE A 33 0.38 13.34 -4.98
CA PHE A 33 -0.38 14.51 -4.55
C PHE A 33 -0.74 14.45 -3.05
N CYS A 34 -1.38 13.37 -2.60
CA CYS A 34 -1.78 13.21 -1.21
C CYS A 34 -0.58 13.18 -0.25
N ASN A 35 0.52 12.55 -0.64
CA ASN A 35 1.74 12.55 0.16
C ASN A 35 2.30 13.96 0.35
N HIS A 36 2.43 14.74 -0.73
CA HIS A 36 2.93 16.10 -0.65
C HIS A 36 1.99 16.99 0.17
N LEU A 37 0.69 16.90 -0.08
CA LEU A 37 -0.31 17.71 0.61
C LEU A 37 -0.35 17.39 2.10
N ALA A 38 -0.45 16.12 2.49
CA ALA A 38 -0.44 15.73 3.90
C ALA A 38 0.83 16.22 4.63
N ARG A 39 1.98 16.20 3.94
CA ARG A 39 3.25 16.65 4.51
C ARG A 39 3.31 18.14 4.76
N LEU A 40 2.64 18.94 3.93
CA LEU A 40 2.47 20.38 4.12
C LEU A 40 1.47 20.69 5.24
N LEU A 41 0.40 19.89 5.32
CA LEU A 41 -0.72 20.17 6.22
C LEU A 41 -0.55 19.60 7.63
N ILE A 42 0.28 18.57 7.85
CA ILE A 42 0.38 17.95 9.17
C ILE A 42 1.06 18.87 10.19
N HIS A 43 0.59 18.84 11.43
CA HIS A 43 1.27 19.44 12.57
C HIS A 43 2.05 18.40 13.36
N LYS A 44 3.33 18.66 13.62
CA LYS A 44 4.28 17.67 14.19
C LYS A 44 3.90 17.18 15.58
N GLU A 45 3.47 18.07 16.45
CA GLU A 45 3.14 17.75 17.85
C GLU A 45 1.69 17.28 17.99
N ARG A 46 0.74 18.09 17.52
CA ARG A 46 -0.69 17.79 17.60
C ARG A 46 -1.09 16.43 17.01
N ARG A 47 -0.41 15.92 15.98
CA ARG A 47 -0.70 14.58 15.44
C ARG A 47 -0.54 13.46 16.47
N ALA A 48 0.28 13.67 17.50
CA ALA A 48 0.53 12.71 18.57
C ALA A 48 -0.48 12.81 19.72
N LEU A 49 -1.41 13.78 19.70
CA LEU A 49 -2.45 13.87 20.72
C LEU A 49 -3.37 12.64 20.68
N PRO A 50 -3.86 12.15 21.84
CA PRO A 50 -4.65 10.91 21.91
C PRO A 50 -5.86 10.86 20.97
N GLN A 51 -6.54 12.00 20.77
CA GLN A 51 -7.69 12.08 19.86
C GLN A 51 -7.30 11.78 18.41
N PHE A 52 -6.20 12.36 17.93
CA PHE A 52 -5.73 12.17 16.56
C PHE A 52 -5.11 10.79 16.39
N GLN A 53 -4.42 10.25 17.41
CA GLN A 53 -3.91 8.88 17.36
C GLN A 53 -5.03 7.85 17.14
N LYS A 54 -6.18 8.01 17.81
CA LYS A 54 -7.35 7.15 17.60
C LYS A 54 -7.86 7.22 16.16
N GLU A 55 -7.95 8.42 15.60
CA GLU A 55 -8.40 8.61 14.22
C GLU A 55 -7.40 8.04 13.19
N TRP A 56 -6.09 8.22 13.42
CA TRP A 56 -5.04 7.60 12.60
C TRP A 56 -5.14 6.07 12.65
N ALA A 57 -5.34 5.49 13.84
CA ALA A 57 -5.48 4.06 14.03
C ALA A 57 -6.72 3.51 13.28
N GLN A 58 -7.83 4.23 13.30
CA GLN A 58 -9.03 3.84 12.54
C GLN A 58 -8.78 3.85 11.02
N LEU A 59 -8.09 4.87 10.50
CA LEU A 59 -7.69 4.89 9.10
C LEU A 59 -6.71 3.76 8.78
N ASN A 60 -5.78 3.44 9.68
CA ASN A 60 -4.84 2.34 9.53
C ASN A 60 -5.57 0.99 9.41
N LEU A 61 -6.56 0.72 10.28
CA LEU A 61 -7.36 -0.51 10.24
C LEU A 61 -8.09 -0.66 8.90
N ARG A 62 -8.75 0.42 8.44
CA ARG A 62 -9.39 0.43 7.11
C ARG A 62 -8.39 0.20 5.98
N ARG A 63 -7.18 0.75 6.09
CA ARG A 63 -6.10 0.53 5.11
C ARG A 63 -5.73 -0.95 5.06
N MET A 64 -5.51 -1.56 6.23
CA MET A 64 -5.16 -2.97 6.35
C MET A 64 -6.23 -3.87 5.76
N GLU A 65 -7.51 -3.58 5.98
CA GLU A 65 -8.63 -4.32 5.38
C GLU A 65 -8.61 -4.26 3.84
N ILE A 66 -8.52 -3.06 3.27
CA ILE A 66 -8.44 -2.88 1.80
C ILE A 66 -7.23 -3.64 1.25
N GLN A 67 -6.09 -3.58 1.94
CA GLN A 67 -4.87 -4.26 1.55
C GLN A 67 -4.94 -5.79 1.67
N ARG A 68 -5.71 -6.34 2.61
CA ARG A 68 -5.95 -7.78 2.67
C ARG A 68 -6.74 -8.25 1.44
N GLU A 69 -7.75 -7.50 1.03
CA GLU A 69 -8.56 -7.82 -0.15
C GLU A 69 -7.76 -7.67 -1.46
N LEU A 70 -7.03 -6.55 -1.64
CA LEU A 70 -6.06 -6.42 -2.75
C LEU A 70 -4.99 -7.53 -2.69
N GLY A 71 -4.61 -7.93 -1.48
CA GLY A 71 -3.73 -9.05 -1.20
C GLY A 71 -4.29 -10.40 -1.63
N ARG A 72 -5.62 -10.60 -1.63
CA ARG A 72 -6.25 -11.82 -2.16
C ARG A 72 -6.19 -11.82 -3.69
N ILE A 73 -6.54 -10.71 -4.33
CA ILE A 73 -6.47 -10.53 -5.79
C ILE A 73 -5.04 -10.64 -6.32
N SER A 74 -4.05 -10.16 -5.58
CA SER A 74 -2.64 -10.28 -5.98
C SER A 74 -2.06 -11.66 -5.72
N ARG A 75 -2.55 -12.42 -4.71
CA ARG A 75 -2.04 -13.75 -4.36
C ARG A 75 -2.35 -14.81 -5.40
N SER A 76 -3.46 -14.71 -6.13
CA SER A 76 -3.72 -15.55 -7.30
C SER A 76 -2.62 -15.42 -8.38
N HIS A 77 -1.80 -14.37 -8.30
CA HIS A 77 -0.75 -14.07 -9.28
C HIS A 77 0.62 -13.73 -8.64
N ALA A 78 0.86 -14.05 -7.37
CA ALA A 78 2.11 -13.71 -6.67
C ALA A 78 3.37 -14.35 -7.29
N HIS A 79 3.21 -15.49 -7.96
CA HIS A 79 4.25 -16.14 -8.74
C HIS A 79 4.74 -15.26 -9.93
N VAL A 80 3.86 -14.43 -10.50
CA VAL A 80 4.19 -13.48 -11.58
C VAL A 80 5.11 -12.38 -11.07
N CYS A 81 4.92 -11.91 -9.84
CA CYS A 81 5.77 -10.89 -9.22
C CYS A 81 7.19 -11.42 -8.94
N ALA A 82 7.32 -12.66 -8.47
CA ALA A 82 8.62 -13.30 -8.22
C ALA A 82 9.40 -13.59 -9.52
N GLN A 83 8.71 -13.86 -10.63
CA GLN A 83 9.33 -14.10 -11.93
C GLN A 83 9.77 -12.82 -12.64
N CYS A 84 9.02 -11.72 -12.53
CA CYS A 84 9.40 -10.47 -13.20
C CYS A 84 10.23 -9.54 -12.30
N GLY A 85 9.88 -9.29 -11.04
CA GLY A 85 10.61 -8.36 -10.15
C GLY A 85 10.67 -6.88 -10.57
N HIS A 86 10.30 -6.51 -11.80
CA HIS A 86 10.43 -5.16 -12.35
C HIS A 86 9.57 -4.13 -11.61
N CYS A 87 8.34 -4.51 -11.24
CA CYS A 87 7.48 -3.70 -10.39
C CYS A 87 8.07 -3.43 -9.00
N CYS A 88 9.10 -4.20 -8.60
CA CYS A 88 9.82 -4.09 -7.33
C CYS A 88 11.10 -3.22 -7.41
N GLN A 89 11.54 -2.81 -8.61
CA GLN A 89 12.80 -2.07 -8.81
C GLN A 89 12.73 -0.57 -8.47
N GLY A 90 11.54 0.04 -8.51
CA GLY A 90 11.38 1.46 -8.14
C GLY A 90 11.58 1.66 -6.64
N THR A 91 12.72 2.19 -6.20
CA THR A 91 13.11 2.24 -4.77
C THR A 91 12.82 3.57 -4.08
N ARG A 92 12.55 4.66 -4.80
CA ARG A 92 12.55 6.01 -4.21
C ARG A 92 11.32 6.38 -3.37
N GLU A 93 10.17 5.74 -3.55
CA GLU A 93 8.92 6.20 -2.90
C GLU A 93 7.96 5.12 -2.39
N ARG A 94 8.38 3.84 -2.33
CA ARG A 94 7.50 2.77 -1.83
C ARG A 94 7.01 3.00 -0.42
N ASP A 95 7.85 3.57 0.43
CA ASP A 95 7.54 3.90 1.81
C ASP A 95 7.21 5.40 1.85
N ALA A 96 6.00 5.73 1.42
CA ALA A 96 5.58 7.10 1.27
C ALA A 96 5.22 7.72 2.64
N PHE A 97 5.32 9.04 2.74
CA PHE A 97 5.11 9.77 3.99
C PHE A 97 3.75 9.46 4.65
N LEU A 98 2.68 9.49 3.85
CA LEU A 98 1.32 9.29 4.32
C LEU A 98 1.11 7.85 4.80
N ASP A 99 1.70 6.88 4.08
CA ASP A 99 1.65 5.47 4.45
C ASP A 99 2.34 5.23 5.80
N ARG A 100 3.51 5.83 6.01
CA ARG A 100 4.23 5.76 7.29
C ARG A 100 3.45 6.36 8.45
N ILE A 101 2.84 7.54 8.29
CA ILE A 101 2.06 8.16 9.37
C ILE A 101 0.80 7.37 9.69
N LEU A 102 0.19 6.73 8.69
CA LEU A 102 -0.92 5.82 8.94
C LEU A 102 -0.47 4.61 9.77
N GLN A 103 0.71 4.04 9.49
CA GLN A 103 1.26 2.90 10.23
C GLN A 103 1.76 3.29 11.64
N ASP A 104 2.40 4.45 11.74
CA ASP A 104 3.00 5.00 12.95
C ASP A 104 2.91 6.54 12.91
N PRO A 105 1.88 7.14 13.55
CA PRO A 105 1.70 8.58 13.60
C PRO A 105 2.85 9.32 14.30
N SER A 106 3.58 8.63 15.17
CA SER A 106 4.71 9.18 15.93
C SER A 106 6.00 9.24 15.12
N THR A 107 6.01 8.64 13.92
CA THR A 107 7.22 8.48 13.12
C THR A 107 7.98 9.81 12.94
N PRO A 108 9.30 9.84 13.23
CA PRO A 108 10.13 11.01 12.98
C PRO A 108 10.42 11.20 11.47
N HIS A 109 10.11 10.20 10.65
CA HIS A 109 10.49 10.16 9.23
C HIS A 109 9.49 10.88 8.32
N LEU A 110 9.55 12.22 8.32
CA LEU A 110 8.65 13.07 7.54
C LEU A 110 9.00 13.17 6.05
N ARG A 111 10.20 12.77 5.62
CA ARG A 111 10.65 12.88 4.20
C ARG A 111 10.55 11.53 3.48
N ALA A 112 10.47 11.53 2.15
CA ALA A 112 10.50 10.28 1.37
C ALA A 112 11.72 9.42 1.77
N ARG A 113 11.52 8.10 1.87
CA ARG A 113 12.56 7.17 2.29
C ARG A 113 13.78 7.27 1.35
N ARG A 114 14.97 7.45 1.93
CA ARG A 114 16.24 7.27 1.19
C ARG A 114 16.45 5.77 0.95
N ARG A 115 17.15 5.42 -0.13
CA ARG A 115 17.38 4.05 -0.62
C ARG A 115 17.87 3.06 0.46
N GLU A 116 18.52 3.56 1.50
CA GLU A 116 19.17 2.80 2.59
C GLU A 116 18.36 2.70 3.90
N GLY A 117 17.26 3.43 4.07
CA GLY A 117 16.48 3.37 5.31
C GLY A 117 15.71 2.05 5.46
N GLU A 118 15.35 1.61 6.65
CA GLU A 118 14.47 0.44 6.85
C GLU A 118 12.99 0.80 6.57
N MET A 119 12.17 -0.13 6.07
CA MET A 119 10.72 0.12 5.91
C MET A 119 10.01 -0.05 7.25
N ILE A 120 9.09 0.86 7.60
CA ILE A 120 8.25 0.70 8.81
C ILE A 120 7.52 -0.65 8.78
N ALA A 121 6.99 -1.02 7.62
CA ALA A 121 6.38 -2.32 7.37
C ALA A 121 7.27 -3.53 7.75
N LEU A 122 8.58 -3.42 7.52
CA LEU A 122 9.55 -4.47 7.85
C LEU A 122 9.80 -4.52 9.36
N VAL A 123 9.99 -3.35 9.99
CA VAL A 123 10.18 -3.22 11.44
C VAL A 123 8.98 -3.79 12.18
N GLN A 124 7.76 -3.42 11.78
CA GLN A 124 6.52 -3.92 12.37
C GLN A 124 6.39 -5.44 12.19
N ALA A 125 6.58 -5.96 10.98
CA ALA A 125 6.48 -7.39 10.72
C ALA A 125 7.53 -8.22 11.50
N ARG A 126 8.72 -7.67 11.77
CA ARG A 126 9.75 -8.27 12.64
C ARG A 126 9.32 -8.26 14.11
N ALA A 127 8.88 -7.11 14.61
CA ALA A 127 8.43 -6.96 15.99
C ALA A 127 7.26 -7.91 16.31
N GLU A 128 6.34 -8.09 15.36
CA GLU A 128 5.19 -8.99 15.48
C GLU A 128 5.55 -10.48 15.20
N LYS A 129 6.78 -10.80 14.77
CA LYS A 129 7.21 -12.14 14.33
C LYS A 129 6.36 -12.72 13.20
N ARG A 130 5.97 -11.89 12.23
CA ARG A 130 5.06 -12.23 11.12
C ARG A 130 5.72 -12.24 9.75
N LEU A 131 7.05 -12.18 9.68
CA LEU A 131 7.75 -12.29 8.41
C LEU A 131 7.48 -13.64 7.75
N LEU A 132 7.22 -13.57 6.45
CA LEU A 132 7.00 -14.71 5.57
C LEU A 132 8.30 -15.07 4.86
N HIS A 133 8.46 -16.34 4.49
CA HIS A 133 9.53 -16.80 3.60
C HIS A 133 10.94 -16.37 4.03
N THR A 134 11.22 -16.34 5.34
CA THR A 134 12.49 -15.90 5.92
C THR A 134 13.69 -16.71 5.42
N GLU A 135 13.49 -18.00 5.13
CA GLU A 135 14.50 -18.92 4.61
C GLU A 135 14.62 -18.91 3.08
N ALA A 136 13.73 -18.21 2.38
CA ALA A 136 13.74 -18.21 0.91
C ALA A 136 14.82 -17.24 0.37
N PRO A 137 15.57 -17.64 -0.67
CA PRO A 137 16.54 -16.77 -1.32
C PRO A 137 15.92 -15.47 -1.85
N PRO A 138 16.66 -14.34 -1.82
CA PRO A 138 16.20 -13.09 -2.42
C PRO A 138 15.96 -13.26 -3.92
N ALA A 139 14.95 -12.57 -4.45
CA ALA A 139 14.70 -12.53 -5.88
C ALA A 139 15.75 -11.62 -6.57
N PRO A 140 16.37 -12.07 -7.66
CA PRO A 140 17.36 -11.26 -8.38
C PRO A 140 16.71 -10.00 -8.95
N ASN A 141 17.46 -8.89 -8.95
CA ASN A 141 17.03 -7.60 -9.51
C ASN A 141 15.69 -7.06 -8.97
N ALA A 142 15.38 -7.33 -7.69
CA ALA A 142 14.19 -6.86 -7.01
C ALA A 142 14.52 -6.06 -5.73
N CYS A 143 13.50 -5.64 -4.98
CA CYS A 143 13.74 -5.07 -3.66
C CYS A 143 14.18 -6.15 -2.66
N ASN A 144 14.91 -5.74 -1.61
CA ASN A 144 15.48 -6.66 -0.62
C ASN A 144 14.45 -7.53 0.11
N GLU A 145 13.16 -7.17 0.07
CA GLU A 145 12.09 -7.92 0.73
C GLU A 145 11.38 -8.92 -0.18
N LEU A 146 11.69 -8.93 -1.48
CA LEU A 146 11.14 -9.92 -2.41
C LEU A 146 12.04 -11.15 -2.44
N THR A 147 11.45 -12.32 -2.21
CA THR A 147 12.11 -13.64 -2.35
C THR A 147 11.58 -14.35 -3.58
N CYS A 148 12.21 -15.47 -3.95
CA CYS A 148 11.70 -16.36 -5.00
C CYS A 148 10.30 -16.93 -4.69
N ARG A 149 9.85 -16.88 -3.43
CA ARG A 149 8.50 -17.31 -2.99
C ARG A 149 7.51 -16.16 -2.82
N GLY A 150 7.93 -14.92 -3.09
CA GLY A 150 7.13 -13.70 -2.89
C GLY A 150 7.70 -12.78 -1.81
N CYS A 151 6.95 -11.74 -1.47
CA CYS A 151 7.42 -10.71 -0.52
C CYS A 151 7.31 -11.22 0.94
N ARG A 152 8.35 -10.96 1.73
CA ARG A 152 8.45 -11.38 3.15
C ARG A 152 7.52 -10.62 4.07
N ILE A 153 7.05 -9.44 3.66
CA ILE A 153 6.14 -8.63 4.46
C ILE A 153 4.69 -9.11 4.21
N PRO A 154 3.87 -9.36 5.25
CA PRO A 154 2.43 -9.61 5.10
C PRO A 154 1.71 -8.51 4.33
N ASN A 155 0.69 -8.87 3.54
CA ASN A 155 0.01 -7.95 2.62
C ASN A 155 -0.44 -6.64 3.30
N GLU A 156 -1.13 -6.73 4.42
CA GLU A 156 -1.69 -5.60 5.17
C GLU A 156 -0.64 -4.65 5.77
N LEU A 157 0.60 -5.12 5.93
CA LEU A 157 1.71 -4.32 6.44
C LEU A 157 2.50 -3.70 5.29
N ARG A 158 2.41 -4.23 4.06
CA ARG A 158 3.13 -3.66 2.91
C ARG A 158 2.70 -2.20 2.70
N PRO A 159 3.54 -1.37 2.11
CA PRO A 159 3.09 -0.06 1.69
C PRO A 159 1.96 -0.13 0.67
N MET A 160 1.04 0.84 0.70
CA MET A 160 -0.11 0.90 -0.23
C MET A 160 0.27 0.68 -1.69
N GLN A 161 1.34 1.33 -2.17
CA GLN A 161 1.84 1.19 -3.53
C GLN A 161 2.12 -0.27 -3.90
N CYS A 162 2.69 -1.06 -2.99
CA CYS A 162 3.08 -2.45 -3.26
C CYS A 162 1.89 -3.37 -3.54
N LEU A 163 0.68 -2.98 -3.15
CA LEU A 163 -0.55 -3.75 -3.40
C LEU A 163 -1.49 -3.10 -4.41
N ALA A 164 -1.35 -1.80 -4.67
CA ALA A 164 -2.11 -1.11 -5.70
C ALA A 164 -1.49 -1.26 -7.10
N TYR A 165 -0.18 -1.50 -7.19
CA TYR A 165 0.54 -1.52 -8.48
C TYR A 165 0.49 -2.91 -9.14
N PHE A 166 -0.35 -3.05 -10.15
CA PHE A 166 -0.42 -4.24 -11.00
C PHE A 166 0.22 -3.97 -12.37
N CYS A 167 0.99 -4.93 -12.90
CA CYS A 167 1.54 -4.85 -14.25
C CYS A 167 0.58 -5.44 -15.29
N GLY A 168 0.83 -5.13 -16.57
CA GLY A 168 0.03 -5.68 -17.67
C GLY A 168 -0.02 -7.21 -17.67
N ALA A 169 1.08 -7.88 -17.31
CA ALA A 169 1.11 -9.34 -17.19
C ALA A 169 0.17 -9.86 -16.09
N ALA A 170 0.19 -9.23 -14.91
CA ALA A 170 -0.71 -9.59 -13.81
C ALA A 170 -2.18 -9.36 -14.20
N VAL A 171 -2.50 -8.22 -14.83
CA VAL A 171 -3.88 -7.89 -15.21
C VAL A 171 -4.44 -8.79 -16.30
N ARG A 172 -3.59 -9.30 -17.21
CA ARG A 172 -4.04 -10.30 -18.20
C ARG A 172 -4.55 -11.59 -17.56
N ALA A 173 -4.02 -11.94 -16.39
CA ALA A 173 -4.40 -13.15 -15.68
C ALA A 173 -5.65 -12.98 -14.80
N LEU A 174 -6.13 -11.75 -14.58
CA LEU A 174 -7.32 -11.47 -13.78
C LEU A 174 -8.62 -11.76 -14.53
N SER A 175 -9.59 -12.29 -13.79
CA SER A 175 -10.99 -12.42 -14.19
C SER A 175 -11.72 -11.07 -14.20
N GLN A 176 -12.90 -11.02 -14.82
CA GLN A 176 -13.75 -9.82 -14.85
C GLN A 176 -14.04 -9.29 -13.44
N GLN A 177 -14.47 -10.19 -12.54
CA GLN A 177 -14.83 -9.86 -11.16
C GLN A 177 -13.62 -9.32 -10.39
N GLU A 178 -12.44 -9.94 -10.53
CA GLU A 178 -11.22 -9.46 -9.88
C GLU A 178 -10.80 -8.07 -10.38
N CYS A 179 -10.99 -7.76 -11.66
CA CYS A 179 -10.70 -6.42 -12.19
C CYS A 179 -11.67 -5.37 -11.62
N GLU A 180 -12.98 -5.67 -11.58
CA GLU A 180 -13.99 -4.74 -11.05
C GLU A 180 -13.81 -4.51 -9.55
N GLU A 181 -13.62 -5.58 -8.80
CA GLU A 181 -13.33 -5.54 -7.37
C GLU A 181 -12.03 -4.80 -7.08
N GLY A 182 -11.00 -5.08 -7.88
CA GLY A 182 -9.73 -4.39 -7.80
C GLY A 182 -9.85 -2.88 -8.07
N ILE A 183 -10.62 -2.44 -9.08
CA ILE A 183 -10.93 -1.01 -9.32
C ILE A 183 -11.60 -0.41 -8.09
N ARG A 184 -12.60 -1.11 -7.53
CA ARG A 184 -13.35 -0.66 -6.35
C ARG A 184 -12.41 -0.45 -5.16
N LEU A 185 -11.52 -1.41 -4.89
CA LEU A 185 -10.56 -1.36 -3.79
C LEU A 185 -9.50 -0.26 -3.98
N ILE A 186 -8.96 -0.09 -5.19
CA ILE A 186 -8.02 1.00 -5.50
C ILE A 186 -8.68 2.37 -5.25
N ARG A 187 -9.93 2.55 -5.67
CA ARG A 187 -10.69 3.78 -5.41
C ARG A 187 -10.93 4.00 -3.92
N GLN A 188 -11.19 2.96 -3.14
CA GLN A 188 -11.29 3.07 -1.68
C GLN A 188 -9.96 3.48 -1.06
N LEU A 189 -8.84 2.93 -1.54
CA LEU A 189 -7.51 3.30 -1.07
C LEU A 189 -7.19 4.77 -1.37
N MET A 190 -7.56 5.26 -2.56
CA MET A 190 -7.44 6.69 -2.92
C MET A 190 -8.28 7.59 -2.00
N ARG A 191 -9.52 7.19 -1.68
CA ARG A 191 -10.37 7.91 -0.72
C ARG A 191 -9.76 7.91 0.67
N LEU A 192 -9.19 6.80 1.11
CA LEU A 192 -8.50 6.69 2.39
C LEU A 192 -7.28 7.63 2.46
N GLN A 193 -6.50 7.72 1.38
CA GLN A 193 -5.40 8.69 1.29
C GLN A 193 -5.92 10.14 1.44
N TRP A 194 -7.09 10.46 0.88
CA TRP A 194 -7.71 11.77 1.06
C TRP A 194 -8.21 12.01 2.49
N ASP A 195 -8.83 11.02 3.12
CA ASP A 195 -9.27 11.12 4.51
C ASP A 195 -8.07 11.32 5.45
N ALA A 196 -6.94 10.68 5.16
CA ALA A 196 -5.67 10.90 5.86
C ALA A 196 -5.13 12.33 5.66
N VAL A 197 -5.26 12.91 4.46
CA VAL A 197 -4.94 14.34 4.21
C VAL A 197 -5.84 15.26 5.02
N LYS A 198 -7.16 15.01 5.08
CA LYS A 198 -8.08 15.81 5.90
C LYS A 198 -7.73 15.72 7.38
N LEU A 199 -7.33 14.54 7.86
CA LEU A 199 -6.88 14.37 9.23
C LEU A 199 -5.59 15.16 9.50
N ALA A 200 -4.61 15.09 8.58
CA ALA A 200 -3.40 15.91 8.65
C ALA A 200 -3.75 17.41 8.74
N TRP A 201 -4.67 17.90 7.91
CA TRP A 201 -5.16 19.28 7.98
C TRP A 201 -5.75 19.63 9.35
N ARG A 202 -6.62 18.77 9.89
CA ARG A 202 -7.25 18.96 11.21
C ARG A 202 -6.23 19.03 12.34
N THR A 203 -5.10 18.32 12.26
CA THR A 203 -4.01 18.48 13.23
C THR A 203 -3.41 19.88 13.22
N ARG A 204 -3.44 20.59 12.09
CA ARG A 204 -2.87 21.93 11.95
C ARG A 204 -3.81 23.04 12.36
N ILE A 205 -5.08 22.97 11.97
CA ILE A 205 -6.07 23.99 12.37
C ILE A 205 -6.55 23.86 13.82
N GLY A 206 -6.29 22.72 14.48
CA GLY A 206 -6.64 22.55 15.90
C GLY A 206 -8.15 22.57 16.11
N TYR A 207 -8.86 21.53 15.66
CA TYR A 207 -10.25 21.36 16.04
C TYR A 207 -10.32 20.93 17.52
N GLY A 208 -10.87 21.79 18.38
CA GLY A 208 -11.31 21.41 19.72
C GLY A 208 -10.55 21.96 20.93
N GLU A 209 -9.61 22.90 20.78
CA GLU A 209 -9.23 23.76 21.91
C GLU A 209 -10.39 24.75 22.14
N LYS A 210 -11.46 24.28 22.81
CA LYS A 210 -12.29 25.22 23.58
C LYS A 210 -11.36 25.81 24.62
N ARG A 211 -10.97 27.08 24.41
CA ARG A 211 -10.43 27.93 25.48
C ARG A 211 -11.43 27.98 26.63
#